data_AF-A0A7X9KQ21-F1
#
_entry.id   AF-A0A7X9KQ21-F1
#
_cell.length_a   1.000
_cell.length_b   1.000
_cell.length_c   1.000
_cell.angle_alpha   90.00
_cell.angle_beta   90.00
_cell.angle_gamma   90.00
#
_symmetry.space_group_name_H-M   'P 1'
#
loop_
_entity.id
_entity.type
_entity.pdbx_description
1 polymer ?
#
loop_
_entity_poly.entity_id
_entity_poly.type
_entity_poly.pdbx_seq_one_letter_code
_entity_poly.pdbx_strand_id
1 'polypeptide(L)'
;SSQSINPSYGYLWWLNGKSNFMIPGAQIVFPGPLVPNAPADMFAAMGASDQRAYVIPSKNMVVIRMGDASDPANPTFAVSGFDNEMWAKINAVIQ
;
A
#
# COMPACT_ATOMS: atom_id res chain seq x y z
N SER A 1 -2.70 12.16 6.70
CA SER A 1 -2.14 12.91 5.57
C SER A 1 -1.34 14.06 6.12
N SER A 2 -0.24 14.44 5.47
CA SER A 2 0.51 15.66 5.78
C SER A 2 0.23 16.80 4.79
N GLN A 3 -0.66 16.59 3.81
CA GLN A 3 -1.06 17.57 2.80
C GLN A 3 -2.46 17.24 2.21
N SER A 4 -3.05 18.12 1.40
CA SER A 4 -4.41 17.98 0.85
C SER A 4 -4.51 17.42 -0.58
N ILE A 5 -3.42 17.45 -1.35
CA ILE A 5 -3.29 16.98 -2.75
C ILE A 5 -3.50 15.45 -2.86
N ASN A 6 -2.87 14.65 -2.00
CA ASN A 6 -2.99 13.19 -1.98
C ASN A 6 -3.21 12.70 -0.54
N PRO A 7 -4.46 12.57 -0.08
CA PRO A 7 -4.78 12.20 1.31
C PRO A 7 -4.12 10.89 1.79
N SER A 8 -3.83 9.98 0.84
CA SER A 8 -3.18 8.68 1.05
C SER A 8 -1.66 8.75 1.17
N TYR A 9 -1.06 9.94 1.22
CA TYR A 9 0.38 10.09 1.40
C TYR A 9 0.72 11.13 2.46
N GLY A 10 1.58 10.78 3.41
CA GLY A 10 2.08 11.74 4.40
C GLY A 10 3.32 11.28 5.14
N TYR A 11 4.22 12.21 5.44
CA TYR A 11 5.49 11.95 6.13
C TYR A 11 6.30 10.77 5.55
N LEU A 12 6.33 10.65 4.21
CA LEU A 12 6.99 9.56 3.47
C LEU A 12 6.33 8.17 3.59
N TRP A 13 5.09 8.11 4.09
CA TRP A 13 4.31 6.88 4.18
C TRP A 13 3.03 6.95 3.36
N TRP A 14 2.67 5.80 2.78
CA TRP A 14 1.38 5.56 2.16
C TRP A 14 0.36 5.14 3.21
N LEU A 15 -0.84 5.72 3.18
CA LEU A 15 -1.89 5.56 4.18
C LEU A 15 -3.09 4.86 3.57
N ASN A 16 -3.49 3.70 4.09
CA ASN A 16 -4.52 2.89 3.44
C ASN A 16 -5.96 3.39 3.66
N GLY A 17 -6.28 3.84 4.88
CA GLY A 17 -7.65 4.21 5.30
C GLY A 17 -8.14 5.56 4.82
N LYS A 18 -7.81 5.94 3.59
CA LYS A 18 -8.24 7.20 2.97
C LYS A 18 -9.18 6.91 1.81
N SER A 19 -10.03 7.88 1.48
CA SER A 19 -11.09 7.69 0.49
C SER A 19 -10.63 7.85 -0.95
N ASN A 20 -9.40 8.30 -1.18
CA ASN A 20 -8.80 8.42 -2.51
C ASN A 20 -7.28 8.49 -2.43
N PHE A 21 -6.61 8.18 -3.55
CA PHE A 21 -5.16 8.27 -3.69
C PHE A 21 -4.76 8.71 -5.10
N MET A 22 -3.54 9.22 -5.20
CA MET A 22 -2.80 9.38 -6.46
C MET A 22 -1.52 8.54 -6.37
N ILE A 23 -1.05 8.03 -7.50
CA ILE A 23 0.21 7.26 -7.59
C ILE A 23 1.35 8.14 -8.15
N PRO A 24 2.63 7.86 -7.84
CA PRO A 24 3.74 8.62 -8.39
C PRO A 24 3.73 8.62 -9.92
N GLY A 25 4.02 9.76 -10.54
CA GLY A 25 4.04 9.90 -11.99
C GLY A 25 2.67 10.12 -12.65
N ALA A 26 1.57 10.09 -11.89
CA ALA A 26 0.23 10.39 -12.38
C ALA A 26 -0.50 11.39 -11.48
N GLN A 27 -1.39 12.20 -12.07
CA GLN A 27 -2.30 13.10 -11.34
C GLN A 27 -3.74 12.59 -11.32
N ILE A 28 -3.94 11.33 -11.72
CA ILE A 28 -5.24 10.68 -11.70
C ILE A 28 -5.61 10.39 -10.24
N VAL A 29 -6.83 10.78 -9.86
CA VAL A 29 -7.40 10.49 -8.54
C VAL A 29 -8.17 9.18 -8.63
N PHE A 30 -7.71 8.19 -7.88
CA PHE A 30 -8.40 6.90 -7.76
C PHE A 30 -9.29 6.93 -6.51
N PRO A 31 -10.60 6.63 -6.62
CA PRO A 31 -11.47 6.52 -5.47
C PRO A 31 -11.21 5.23 -4.70
N GLY A 32 -11.37 5.28 -3.38
CA GLY A 32 -11.19 4.14 -2.49
C GLY A 32 -9.82 4.09 -1.79
N PRO A 33 -9.59 3.05 -0.97
CA PRO A 33 -8.32 2.81 -0.29
C PRO A 33 -7.25 2.31 -1.26
N LEU A 34 -5.98 2.49 -0.86
CA LEU A 34 -4.82 2.08 -1.65
C LEU A 34 -4.73 0.56 -1.84
N VAL A 35 -5.05 -0.20 -0.78
CA VAL A 35 -5.05 -1.66 -0.74
C VAL A 35 -6.37 -2.11 -0.08
N PRO A 36 -7.43 -2.35 -0.88
CA PRO A 36 -8.78 -2.63 -0.36
C PRO A 36 -8.87 -3.78 0.64
N ASN A 37 -8.08 -4.84 0.46
CA ASN A 37 -8.07 -5.98 1.38
C ASN A 37 -7.26 -5.74 2.66
N ALA A 38 -6.49 -4.66 2.78
CA ALA A 38 -5.70 -4.38 3.97
C ALA A 38 -6.51 -3.59 5.03
N PRO A 39 -6.15 -3.68 6.32
CA PRO A 39 -6.75 -2.85 7.37
C PRO A 39 -6.64 -1.35 7.07
N ALA A 40 -7.65 -0.58 7.46
CA ALA A 40 -7.70 0.87 7.21
C ALA A 40 -6.60 1.65 7.95
N ASP A 41 -6.14 1.15 9.10
CA ASP A 41 -5.06 1.76 9.86
C ASP A 41 -3.66 1.32 9.39
N MET A 42 -3.58 0.47 8.36
CA MET A 42 -2.31 0.14 7.73
C MET A 42 -1.69 1.38 7.08
N PHE A 43 -0.39 1.57 7.32
CA PHE A 43 0.45 2.47 6.56
C PHE A 43 1.71 1.73 6.08
N ALA A 44 2.23 2.15 4.92
CA ALA A 44 3.27 1.41 4.23
C ALA A 44 4.37 2.28 3.61
N ALA A 45 5.61 1.82 3.70
CA ALA A 45 6.69 2.29 2.87
C ALA A 45 6.68 1.47 1.58
N MET A 46 6.58 2.12 0.43
CA MET A 46 6.46 1.48 -0.88
C MET A 46 7.67 1.84 -1.75
N GLY A 47 8.62 0.91 -1.81
CA GLY A 47 9.87 1.07 -2.54
C GLY A 47 9.84 0.49 -3.95
N ALA A 48 10.87 0.83 -4.73
CA ALA A 48 11.12 0.28 -6.04
C ALA A 48 11.34 -1.24 -6.00
N SER A 49 11.10 -1.92 -7.11
CA SER A 49 11.08 -3.40 -7.18
C SER A 49 10.13 -3.99 -6.15
N ASP A 50 9.04 -3.28 -5.87
CA ASP A 50 7.93 -3.84 -5.11
C ASP A 50 8.31 -4.23 -3.66
N GLN A 51 9.34 -3.57 -3.11
CA GLN A 51 9.75 -3.70 -1.72
C GLN A 51 8.79 -2.97 -0.80
N ARG A 52 8.42 -3.59 0.33
CA ARG A 52 7.36 -3.10 1.20
C ARG A 52 7.68 -3.29 2.67
N ALA A 53 7.33 -2.30 3.47
CA ALA A 53 7.15 -2.44 4.91
C ALA A 53 5.76 -1.94 5.27
N TYR A 54 4.89 -2.82 5.74
CA TYR A 54 3.54 -2.49 6.20
C TYR A 54 3.50 -2.53 7.71
N VAL A 55 2.96 -1.48 8.33
CA VAL A 55 2.74 -1.40 9.77
C VAL A 55 1.24 -1.33 10.02
N ILE A 56 0.74 -2.19 10.91
CA ILE A 56 -0.68 -2.38 11.19
C ILE A 56 -0.91 -2.33 12.71
N PRO A 57 -1.10 -1.12 13.27
CA PRO A 57 -1.26 -0.93 14.71
C PRO A 57 -2.37 -1.79 15.34
N SER A 58 -3.54 -1.86 14.71
CA SER A 58 -4.73 -2.59 15.19
C SER A 58 -4.51 -4.09 15.35
N LYS A 59 -3.54 -4.65 14.63
CA LYS A 59 -3.16 -6.06 14.69
C LYS A 59 -1.83 -6.29 15.42
N ASN A 60 -1.20 -5.23 15.96
CA ASN A 60 0.16 -5.28 16.52
C ASN A 60 1.14 -6.01 15.59
N MET A 61 1.08 -5.68 14.30
CA MET A 61 1.71 -6.46 13.25
C MET A 61 2.55 -5.59 12.32
N VAL A 62 3.69 -6.13 11.90
CA VAL A 62 4.51 -5.60 10.82
C VAL A 62 4.71 -6.71 9.79
N VAL A 63 4.47 -6.40 8.52
CA VAL A 63 4.71 -7.30 7.40
C VAL A 63 5.82 -6.69 6.54
N ILE A 64 6.83 -7.49 6.21
CA ILE A 64 7.95 -7.04 5.37
C ILE A 64 7.95 -7.90 4.11
N ARG A 65 8.04 -7.24 2.95
CA ARG A 65 8.25 -7.87 1.66
C ARG A 65 9.58 -7.40 1.07
N MET A 66 10.43 -8.37 0.74
CA MET A 66 11.70 -8.19 0.04
C MET A 66 11.75 -9.14 -1.15
N GLY A 67 12.66 -8.88 -2.09
CA GLY A 67 12.88 -9.71 -3.27
C GLY A 67 12.67 -8.93 -4.56
N ASP A 68 12.51 -9.67 -5.65
CA ASP A 68 12.30 -9.11 -6.98
C ASP A 68 10.90 -8.51 -7.13
N ALA A 69 10.74 -7.72 -8.20
CA ALA A 69 9.47 -7.13 -8.56
C ALA A 69 8.37 -8.20 -8.73
N SER A 70 7.16 -7.96 -8.20
CA SER A 70 6.08 -8.93 -8.38
C SER A 70 5.54 -8.93 -9.80
N ASP A 71 5.67 -7.79 -10.47
CA ASP A 71 5.48 -7.68 -11.91
C ASP A 71 6.84 -7.33 -12.57
N PRO A 72 7.54 -8.32 -13.14
CA PRO A 72 8.80 -8.08 -13.85
C PRO A 72 8.67 -7.12 -15.04
N ALA A 73 7.47 -6.97 -15.61
CA ALA A 73 7.22 -6.03 -16.70
C ALA A 73 7.04 -4.58 -16.19
N ASN A 74 6.70 -4.39 -14.91
CA ASN A 74 6.43 -3.08 -14.31
C ASN A 74 7.15 -2.90 -12.95
N PRO A 75 8.51 -3.01 -12.90
CA PRO A 75 9.25 -3.12 -11.64
C PRO A 75 9.31 -1.82 -10.80
N THR A 76 8.89 -0.69 -11.37
CA THR A 76 8.93 0.63 -10.71
C THR A 76 7.57 1.11 -10.20
N PHE A 77 6.50 0.34 -10.41
CA PHE A 77 5.17 0.73 -9.97
C PHE A 77 5.08 0.73 -8.44
N ALA A 78 4.68 1.87 -7.88
CA ALA A 78 4.53 2.04 -6.43
C ALA A 78 3.31 1.28 -5.87
N VAL A 79 2.33 0.99 -6.72
CA VAL A 79 1.12 0.22 -6.39
C VAL A 79 1.01 -0.92 -7.38
N SER A 80 1.06 -2.15 -6.87
CA SER A 80 0.90 -3.36 -7.66
C SER A 80 -0.31 -4.16 -7.16
N GLY A 81 -0.94 -4.95 -8.05
CA GLY A 81 -2.04 -5.84 -7.67
C GLY A 81 -1.64 -6.84 -6.57
N PHE A 82 -0.33 -7.10 -6.43
CA PHE A 82 0.25 -7.97 -5.43
C PHE A 82 -0.17 -7.62 -4.00
N ASP A 83 -0.14 -6.33 -3.62
CA ASP A 83 -0.43 -5.90 -2.25
C ASP A 83 -1.84 -6.36 -1.83
N ASN A 84 -2.82 -6.20 -2.73
CA ASN A 84 -4.21 -6.55 -2.49
C ASN A 84 -4.44 -8.07 -2.47
N GLU A 85 -3.76 -8.82 -3.34
CA GLU A 85 -3.83 -10.29 -3.38
C GLU A 85 -3.15 -10.94 -2.16
N MET A 86 -2.00 -10.40 -1.75
CA MET A 86 -1.30 -10.83 -0.54
C MET A 86 -2.19 -10.65 0.68
N TRP A 87 -2.82 -9.48 0.83
CA TRP A 87 -3.73 -9.22 1.93
C TRP A 87 -4.98 -10.11 1.90
N ALA A 88 -5.50 -10.47 0.71
CA ALA A 88 -6.56 -11.47 0.60
C ALA A 88 -6.14 -12.81 1.24
N LYS A 89 -4.91 -13.26 0.95
CA LYS A 89 -4.36 -14.51 1.52
C LYS A 89 -4.11 -14.39 3.01
N ILE A 90 -3.51 -13.29 3.47
CA ILE A 90 -3.27 -13.02 4.90
C ILE A 90 -4.60 -13.07 5.67
N ASN A 91 -5.63 -12.35 5.22
CA ASN A 91 -6.94 -12.32 5.86
C ASN A 91 -7.61 -13.70 5.95
N ALA A 92 -7.29 -14.63 5.05
CA ALA A 92 -7.79 -15.99 5.13
C ALA A 92 -7.19 -16.80 6.29
N VAL A 93 -6.07 -16.35 6.87
CA VAL A 93 -5.35 -17.05 7.95
C VAL A 93 -5.40 -16.33 9.28
N ILE A 94 -5.40 -14.99 9.27
CA ILE A 94 -5.47 -14.17 10.49
C ILE A 94 -6.90 -13.67 10.72
N GLN A 95 -7.64 -14.36 11.59
CA GLN A 95 -8.91 -13.88 12.13
C GLN A 95 -8.67 -12.64 13.00
#